data_AF-A0A376X0K7-F1
#
_entry.id   AF-A0A376X0K7-F1
#
_cell.length_a   1.000
_cell.length_b   1.000
_cell.length_c   1.000
_cell.angle_alpha   90.00
_cell.angle_beta   90.00
_cell.angle_gamma   90.00
#
_symmetry.space_group_name_H-M   'P 1'
#
loop_
_entity.id
_entity.type
_entity.pdbx_description
1 polymer ?
#
loop_
_entity_poly.entity_id
_entity_poly.type
_entity_poly.pdbx_seq_one_letter_code
_entity_poly.pdbx_strand_id
1 'polypeptide(L)' 'MSLLNDVQKFIEAHPGCTSGDIADAFAGYSRQRVLQSASKLRQSGRVAHRCEGDTADISRA' A
#
# COMPACT_ATOMS: atom_id res chain seq x y z
N MET A 1 -4.89 -1.68 -19.01
CA MET A 1 -4.65 -0.97 -17.73
C MET A 1 -4.08 -1.98 -16.75
N SER A 2 -3.02 -1.63 -16.02
CA SER A 2 -2.33 -2.55 -15.10
C SER A 2 -2.64 -2.17 -13.67
N LEU A 3 -3.01 -3.13 -12.83
CA LEU A 3 -3.35 -2.94 -11.40
C LEU A 3 -2.38 -2.03 -10.64
N LEU A 4 -1.07 -2.15 -10.93
CA LEU A 4 -0.04 -1.30 -10.33
C LEU A 4 -0.21 0.20 -10.63
N ASN A 5 -0.62 0.55 -11.85
CA ASN A 5 -0.82 1.94 -12.27
C ASN A 5 -2.11 2.50 -11.65
N ASP A 6 -3.17 1.70 -11.59
CA ASP A 6 -4.43 2.09 -10.94
C ASP A 6 -4.25 2.29 -9.43
N VAL A 7 -3.58 1.36 -8.74
CA VAL A 7 -3.26 1.47 -7.31
C VAL A 7 -2.37 2.69 -7.05
N GLN A 8 -1.41 2.99 -7.93
CA GLN A 8 -0.59 4.17 -7.80
C GLN A 8 -1.42 5.46 -7.89
N LYS A 9 -2.23 5.60 -8.94
CA LYS A 9 -3.10 6.78 -9.11
C LYS A 9 -4.05 6.96 -7.93
N PHE A 10 -4.58 5.86 -7.40
CA PHE A 10 -5.45 5.89 -6.22
C PHE A 10 -4.73 6.45 -4.99
N ILE A 11 -3.49 6.02 -4.74
CA ILE A 11 -2.73 6.52 -3.60
C ILE A 11 -2.29 7.98 -3.79
N GLU A 12 -1.95 8.38 -5.02
CA GLU A 12 -1.64 9.77 -5.35
C GLU A 12 -2.88 10.68 -5.17
N ALA A 13 -4.08 10.18 -5.51
CA ALA A 13 -5.34 10.89 -5.30
C ALA A 13 -5.79 10.93 -3.83
N HIS A 14 -5.37 9.95 -3.02
CA HIS A 14 -5.74 9.82 -1.61
C HIS A 14 -4.50 9.72 -0.71
N PRO A 15 -3.78 10.84 -0.50
CA PRO A 15 -2.62 10.87 0.39
C PRO A 15 -3.05 10.56 1.82
N GLY A 16 -2.60 9.42 2.36
CA GLY A 16 -2.95 8.97 3.71
C GLY A 16 -3.92 7.78 3.77
N CYS A 17 -4.38 7.26 2.63
CA CYS A 17 -5.16 6.01 2.61
C CYS A 17 -4.35 4.84 3.18
N THR A 18 -4.99 4.04 4.03
CA THR A 18 -4.37 2.85 4.61
C THR A 18 -4.36 1.70 3.62
N SER A 19 -3.53 0.69 3.89
CA SER A 19 -3.47 -0.55 3.11
C SER A 19 -4.85 -1.25 3.03
N GLY A 20 -5.67 -1.09 4.08
CA GLY A 20 -7.04 -1.61 4.16
C GLY A 20 -8.00 -0.87 3.24
N ASP A 21 -7.97 0.46 3.23
CA ASP A 21 -8.79 1.28 2.33
C ASP A 21 -8.49 0.99 0.86
N ILE A 22 -7.21 0.83 0.54
CA ILE A 22 -6.78 0.47 -0.83
C ILE A 22 -7.27 -0.94 -1.17
N ALA A 23 -7.19 -1.90 -0.25
CA ALA A 23 -7.70 -3.24 -0.49
C ALA A 23 -9.23 -3.28 -0.72
N ASP A 24 -9.97 -2.39 -0.06
CA ASP A 24 -11.42 -2.26 -0.20
C ASP A 24 -11.82 -1.62 -1.53
N ALA A 25 -11.15 -0.51 -1.89
CA ALA A 25 -11.34 0.15 -3.19
C ALA A 25 -11.05 -0.76 -4.39
N PHE A 26 -10.16 -1.74 -4.20
CA PHE A 26 -9.80 -2.75 -5.20
C PHE A 26 -10.37 -4.14 -4.87
N ALA A 27 -11.53 -4.25 -4.22
CA ALA A 27 -12.17 -5.52 -3.85
C ALA A 27 -12.41 -6.48 -5.04
N GLY A 28 -12.41 -5.97 -6.28
CA GLY A 28 -12.44 -6.80 -7.49
C GLY A 28 -11.13 -7.56 -7.79
N TYR A 29 -10.06 -7.27 -7.05
CA TYR A 29 -8.77 -7.93 -7.12
C TYR A 29 -8.44 -8.65 -5.81
N SER A 30 -7.55 -9.65 -5.88
CA SER A 30 -7.07 -10.32 -4.67
C SER A 30 -6.35 -9.32 -3.77
N ARG A 31 -6.75 -9.28 -2.50
CA ARG A 31 -6.14 -8.43 -1.45
C ARG A 31 -4.62 -8.51 -1.45
N GLN A 32 -4.05 -9.70 -1.62
CA GLN A 32 -2.60 -9.89 -1.67
C GLN A 32 -1.95 -9.17 -2.86
N ARG A 33 -2.57 -9.19 -4.05
CA ARG A 33 -2.06 -8.51 -5.25
C ARG A 33 -2.06 -7.00 -5.09
N VAL A 34 -3.13 -6.46 -4.49
CA VAL A 34 -3.30 -5.04 -4.20
C VAL A 34 -2.26 -4.58 -3.18
N LEU A 35 -2.15 -5.30 -2.06
CA LEU A 35 -1.19 -5.02 -1.00
C LEU A 35 0.26 -5.15 -1.50
N GLN A 36 0.57 -6.16 -2.31
CA GLN A 36 1.90 -6.32 -2.90
C GLN A 36 2.23 -5.14 -3.83
N SER A 37 1.27 -4.66 -4.61
CA SER A 37 1.44 -3.47 -5.47
C SER A 37 1.66 -2.22 -4.62
N ALA A 38 0.86 -2.02 -3.58
CA ALA A 38 1.01 -0.90 -2.65
C ALA A 38 2.36 -0.93 -1.91
N SER A 39 2.81 -2.10 -1.42
CA SER A 39 4.15 -2.29 -0.83
C SER A 39 5.26 -1.96 -1.83
N LYS A 40 5.13 -2.37 -3.09
CA LYS A 40 6.12 -2.09 -4.13
C LYS A 40 6.23 -0.60 -4.43
N LEU A 41 5.09 0.11 -4.43
CA LEU A 41 5.03 1.57 -4.60
C LEU A 41 5.63 2.31 -3.39
N ARG A 42 5.40 1.80 -2.17
CA ARG A 42 6.02 2.31 -0.94
C ARG A 42 7.53 2.10 -0.93
N GLN A 43 8.01 0.91 -1.26
CA GLN A 43 9.46 0.62 -1.36
C GLN A 43 10.14 1.43 -2.45
N SER A 44 9.43 1.73 -3.54
CA SER A 44 9.94 2.58 -4.63
C SER A 44 9.98 4.07 -4.27
N GLY A 45 9.50 4.49 -3.09
CA GLY A 45 9.46 5.90 -2.66
C GLY A 45 8.46 6.76 -3.44
N ARG A 46 7.58 6.15 -4.24
CA ARG A 46 6.61 6.87 -5.10
C ARG A 46 5.33 7.26 -4.38
N VAL A 47 5.19 6.87 -3.13
CA VAL A 47 3.97 7.04 -2.33
C VAL A 47 4.37 7.47 -0.92
N ALA A 48 3.77 8.56 -0.42
CA ALA A 48 4.01 9.06 0.93
C ALA A 48 3.50 8.06 1.96
N HIS A 49 4.41 7.57 2.81
CA HIS A 49 4.06 6.68 3.92
C HIS A 49 3.88 7.50 5.19
N ARG A 50 2.68 7.51 5.77
CA ARG A 50 2.56 7.66 7.22
C ARG A 50 2.61 6.25 7.81
N CYS A 51 3.76 5.92 8.40
CA CYS A 51 3.91 4.78 9.31
C CYS A 51 3.04 5.08 10.53
N GLU A 52 1.79 4.61 10.53
CA GLU A 52 1.05 4.48 11.78
C GLU A 52 1.09 3.01 12.19
N GLY A 53 2.12 2.69 12.98
CA GLY A 53 2.20 1.47 13.76
C GLY A 53 2.73 0.20 13.07
N ASP A 54 3.47 -0.54 13.88
CA ASP A 54 3.80 -1.98 13.78
C ASP A 54 5.01 -2.39 12.92
N THR A 55 6.08 -2.96 13.46
CA THR A 55 6.28 -3.56 14.79
C THR A 55 7.74 -3.33 15.19
N ALA A 56 7.96 -3.00 16.46
CA ALA A 56 9.29 -3.08 17.05
C ALA A 56 9.81 -4.53 16.90
N ASP A 57 10.71 -4.77 15.95
CA ASP A 57 11.65 -5.88 16.06
C ASP A 57 12.70 -5.50 17.12
N ILE A 58 12.25 -5.55 18.37
CA ILE A 58 13.12 -5.72 19.53
C ILE A 58 13.26 -7.23 19.75
N SER A 59 14.09 -7.89 18.95
CA SER A 59 14.60 -9.24 19.25
C SER A 59 16.01 -9.35 18.68
N ARG A 60 17.03 -8.90 19.41
CA ARG A 60 17.82 -9.73 20.33
C ARG A 60 18.68 -10.76 19.58
N ALA A 61 19.92 -10.37 19.28
CA ALA A 61 21.16 -11.07 19.63
C ALA A 61 22.37 -10.17 19.30
#